data_AF-A0A958W240-F1
#
_entry.id   AF-A0A958W240-F1
#
_cell.length_a   1.000
_cell.length_b   1.000
_cell.length_c   1.000
_cell.angle_alpha   90.00
_cell.angle_beta   90.00
_cell.angle_gamma   90.00
#
_symmetry.space_group_name_H-M   'P 1'
#
loop_
_entity.id
_entity.type
_entity.pdbx_description
1 polymer ?
#
loop_
_entity_poly.entity_id
_entity_poly.type
_entity_poly.pdbx_seq_one_letter_code
_entity_poly.pdbx_strand_id
1 'polypeptide(L)'
;MEESALPSYDSWNSLAANIAMACWAAGLLIILGYFLKLLTTSDSKTKYDFINRYEIKVLWIAGLIMVIGACFFANANIIELNALWIFVRVFTTVSMGMIVALIIQNLLKFYYPFFIEKRLKVLRYKPRISPKTGKPMKLLSEEEEDAYLDEGMQAEENLFSMDYDVWKDDETGYIKIEKYSGHLHAIQCPECNYQTFKVVREEIVREPTATEEGELLKHYQCGYCGNKAKKTVNLRVSSKLQEESQAATA
;
A
#
# COMPACT_ATOMS: atom_id res chain seq x y z
N MET A 1 42.62 -8.93 47.62
CA MET A 1 42.47 -8.16 46.38
C MET A 1 41.57 -9.02 45.51
N GLU A 2 40.26 -8.86 45.67
CA GLU A 2 39.28 -9.60 44.87
C GLU A 2 39.36 -9.08 43.44
N GLU A 3 39.87 -9.91 42.54
CA GLU A 3 39.83 -9.70 41.11
C GLU A 3 38.35 -9.86 40.68
N SER A 4 37.60 -8.76 40.72
CA SER A 4 36.20 -8.76 40.28
C SER A 4 36.17 -9.13 38.81
N ALA A 5 35.69 -10.34 38.50
CA ALA A 5 35.49 -10.78 37.13
C ALA A 5 34.70 -9.72 36.35
N LEU A 6 35.26 -9.23 35.25
CA LEU A 6 34.58 -8.26 34.38
C LEU A 6 33.23 -8.86 33.93
N PRO A 7 32.17 -8.04 33.81
CA PRO A 7 30.88 -8.53 33.32
C PRO A 7 31.05 -9.12 31.92
N SER A 8 30.67 -10.38 31.72
CA SER A 8 30.61 -10.99 30.37
C SER A 8 29.28 -10.66 29.70
N TYR A 9 29.35 -10.21 28.45
CA TYR A 9 28.19 -9.90 27.59
C TYR A 9 27.94 -10.99 26.53
N ASP A 10 28.60 -12.14 26.63
CA ASP A 10 28.55 -13.20 25.60
C ASP A 10 27.12 -13.71 25.36
N SER A 11 26.31 -13.78 26.42
CA SER A 11 24.89 -14.16 26.34
C SER A 11 24.06 -13.16 25.54
N TRP A 12 24.24 -11.85 25.79
CA TRP A 12 23.57 -10.80 25.03
C TRP A 12 24.05 -10.77 23.58
N ASN A 13 25.36 -10.81 23.36
CA ASN A 13 25.98 -10.75 22.06
C ASN A 13 25.51 -11.90 21.16
N SER A 14 25.51 -13.13 21.68
CA SER A 14 25.00 -14.30 20.97
C SER A 14 23.49 -14.23 20.72
N LEU A 15 22.70 -13.77 21.70
CA LEU A 15 21.26 -13.55 21.52
C LEU A 15 20.96 -12.52 20.43
N ALA A 16 21.61 -11.37 20.47
CA ALA A 16 21.44 -10.31 19.48
C ALA A 16 21.85 -10.77 18.08
N ALA A 17 22.95 -11.51 17.94
CA ALA A 17 23.35 -12.13 16.68
C ALA A 17 22.30 -13.14 16.16
N ASN A 18 21.75 -13.98 17.04
CA ASN A 18 20.71 -14.94 16.68
C ASN A 18 19.41 -14.26 16.23
N ILE A 19 18.99 -13.19 16.92
CA ILE A 19 17.84 -12.39 16.53
C ILE A 19 18.08 -11.75 15.16
N ALA A 20 19.27 -11.19 14.92
CA ALA A 20 19.61 -10.61 13.62
C ALA A 20 19.48 -11.64 12.48
N MET A 21 20.05 -12.83 12.67
CA MET A 21 19.94 -13.93 11.70
C MET A 21 18.49 -14.37 11.48
N ALA A 22 17.70 -14.48 12.55
CA ALA A 22 16.29 -14.85 12.47
C ALA A 22 15.47 -13.80 11.70
N CYS A 23 15.70 -12.51 11.97
CA CYS A 23 15.07 -11.41 11.22
C CYS A 23 15.43 -11.49 9.74
N TRP A 24 16.72 -11.65 9.40
CA TRP A 24 17.12 -11.73 8.00
C TRP A 24 16.54 -12.95 7.27
N ALA A 25 16.52 -14.11 7.93
CA ALA A 25 15.87 -15.29 7.40
C ALA A 25 14.37 -15.04 7.16
N ALA A 26 13.66 -14.43 8.12
CA ALA A 26 12.24 -14.11 7.98
C ALA A 26 11.97 -13.12 6.83
N GLY A 27 12.77 -12.05 6.71
CA GLY A 27 12.67 -11.09 5.63
C GLY A 27 12.85 -11.73 4.25
N LEU A 28 13.86 -12.60 4.11
CA LEU A 28 14.10 -13.36 2.87
C LEU A 28 12.97 -14.36 2.57
N LEU A 29 12.44 -15.06 3.58
CA LEU A 29 11.33 -16.00 3.40
C LEU A 29 10.04 -15.30 2.95
N ILE A 30 9.76 -14.10 3.46
CA ILE A 30 8.62 -13.27 3.02
C ILE A 30 8.75 -12.93 1.54
N ILE A 31 9.94 -12.47 1.11
CA ILE A 31 10.22 -12.15 -0.29
C ILE A 31 10.11 -13.40 -1.16
N LEU A 32 10.69 -14.52 -0.73
CA LEU A 32 10.62 -15.79 -1.44
C LEU A 32 9.17 -16.26 -1.59
N GLY A 33 8.38 -16.23 -0.52
CA GLY A 33 6.96 -16.60 -0.55
C GLY A 33 6.15 -15.74 -1.52
N TYR A 34 6.43 -14.44 -1.57
CA TYR A 34 5.83 -13.54 -2.56
C TYR A 34 6.17 -13.95 -4.01
N PHE A 35 7.45 -14.19 -4.31
CA PHE A 35 7.86 -14.60 -5.65
C PHE A 35 7.34 -15.98 -6.03
N LEU A 36 7.29 -16.94 -5.11
CA LEU A 36 6.67 -18.25 -5.34
C LEU A 36 5.18 -18.10 -5.68
N LYS A 37 4.44 -17.28 -4.92
CA LYS A 37 3.02 -17.00 -5.23
C LYS A 37 2.86 -16.33 -6.59
N LEU A 38 3.77 -15.42 -6.93
CA LEU A 38 3.76 -14.73 -8.22
C LEU A 38 4.06 -15.67 -9.39
N LEU A 39 5.01 -16.60 -9.23
CA LEU A 39 5.39 -17.59 -10.24
C LEU A 39 4.28 -18.63 -10.46
N THR A 40 3.58 -19.03 -9.41
CA THR A 40 2.47 -20.00 -9.47
C THR A 40 1.17 -19.40 -10.00
N THR A 41 1.06 -18.07 -10.08
CA THR A 41 -0.12 -17.40 -10.65
C THR A 41 0.02 -17.29 -12.18
N SER A 42 -0.83 -18.01 -12.89
CA SER A 42 -0.83 -18.11 -14.36
C SER A 42 -1.65 -17.02 -15.06
N ASP A 43 -2.86 -16.72 -14.57
CA ASP A 43 -3.76 -15.74 -15.17
C ASP A 43 -3.21 -14.31 -15.02
N SER A 44 -3.17 -13.57 -16.14
CA SER A 44 -2.54 -12.24 -16.18
C SER A 44 -3.25 -11.23 -15.30
N LYS A 45 -4.59 -11.27 -15.21
CA LYS A 45 -5.37 -10.34 -14.37
C LYS A 45 -5.15 -10.60 -12.88
N THR A 46 -5.21 -11.87 -12.48
CA THR A 46 -4.94 -12.27 -11.10
C THR A 46 -3.53 -11.87 -10.69
N LYS A 47 -2.55 -12.02 -11.60
CA LYS A 47 -1.17 -11.59 -11.41
C LYS A 47 -1.04 -10.07 -11.29
N TYR A 48 -1.72 -9.33 -12.16
CA TYR A 48 -1.80 -7.88 -12.13
C TYR A 48 -2.33 -7.39 -10.76
N ASP A 49 -3.46 -7.93 -10.31
CA ASP A 49 -4.10 -7.54 -9.05
C ASP A 49 -3.23 -7.88 -7.84
N PHE A 50 -2.57 -9.03 -7.88
CA PHE A 50 -1.66 -9.47 -6.82
C PHE A 50 -0.45 -8.52 -6.69
N ILE A 51 0.18 -8.15 -7.81
CA ILE A 51 1.28 -7.18 -7.82
C ILE A 51 0.81 -5.84 -7.26
N ASN A 52 -0.26 -5.29 -7.82
CA ASN A 52 -0.76 -3.96 -7.46
C ASN A 52 -1.16 -3.87 -5.96
N ARG A 53 -1.73 -4.95 -5.42
CA ARG A 53 -2.21 -4.98 -4.03
C ARG A 53 -1.10 -5.21 -3.00
N TYR A 54 -0.12 -6.05 -3.31
CA TYR A 54 0.79 -6.60 -2.29
C TYR A 54 2.26 -6.24 -2.47
N GLU A 55 2.78 -6.01 -3.69
CA GLU A 55 4.24 -5.97 -3.93
C GLU A 55 4.96 -4.93 -3.07
N ILE A 56 4.52 -3.66 -3.11
CA ILE A 56 5.11 -2.58 -2.31
C ILE A 56 5.01 -2.86 -0.80
N LYS A 57 3.86 -3.36 -0.34
CA LYS A 57 3.64 -3.63 1.09
C LYS A 57 4.54 -4.75 1.59
N VAL A 58 4.68 -5.82 0.81
CA VAL A 58 5.54 -6.96 1.15
C VAL A 58 7.01 -6.53 1.17
N LEU A 59 7.47 -5.78 0.16
CA LEU A 59 8.84 -5.27 0.12
C LEU A 59 9.13 -4.33 1.29
N TRP A 60 8.18 -3.49 1.66
CA TRP A 60 8.29 -2.61 2.82
C TRP A 60 8.41 -3.38 4.14
N ILE A 61 7.54 -4.38 4.36
CA ILE A 61 7.56 -5.22 5.57
C ILE A 61 8.87 -6.00 5.65
N ALA A 62 9.29 -6.64 4.55
CA ALA A 62 10.55 -7.36 4.51
C ALA A 62 11.74 -6.41 4.77
N GLY A 63 11.76 -5.23 4.14
CA GLY A 63 12.80 -4.21 4.37
C GLY A 63 12.89 -3.78 5.82
N LEU A 64 11.74 -3.54 6.49
CA LEU A 64 11.71 -3.19 7.91
C LEU A 64 12.28 -4.30 8.80
N ILE A 65 11.92 -5.55 8.53
CA ILE A 65 12.47 -6.71 9.25
C ILE A 65 13.99 -6.81 9.04
N MET A 66 14.48 -6.56 7.82
CA MET A 66 15.92 -6.56 7.54
C MET A 66 16.66 -5.46 8.32
N VAL A 67 16.07 -4.26 8.41
CA VAL A 67 16.60 -3.14 9.21
C VAL A 67 16.63 -3.47 10.69
N ILE A 68 15.57 -4.07 11.24
CA ILE A 68 15.53 -4.52 12.63
C ILE A 68 16.66 -5.54 12.88
N GLY A 69 16.84 -6.50 11.98
CA GLY A 69 17.95 -7.45 12.06
C GLY A 69 19.32 -6.76 12.07
N ALA A 70 19.52 -5.75 11.23
CA ALA A 70 20.75 -4.96 11.21
C ALA A 70 20.99 -4.18 12.52
N CYS A 71 19.93 -3.64 13.12
CA CYS A 71 20.00 -2.99 14.43
C CYS A 71 20.46 -3.96 15.54
N PHE A 72 19.93 -5.19 15.57
CA PHE A 72 20.38 -6.22 16.52
C PHE A 72 21.83 -6.63 16.26
N PHE A 73 22.20 -6.82 14.99
CA PHE A 73 23.57 -7.17 14.62
C PHE A 73 24.60 -6.11 15.06
N ALA A 74 24.29 -4.83 14.86
CA ALA A 74 25.14 -3.72 15.31
C ALA A 74 25.35 -3.69 16.84
N ASN A 75 24.44 -4.31 17.59
CA ASN A 75 24.49 -4.41 19.05
C ASN A 75 24.92 -5.79 19.57
N ALA A 76 25.45 -6.66 18.70
CA ALA A 76 25.88 -8.01 19.05
C ALA A 76 27.36 -8.10 19.47
N ASN A 77 28.07 -6.98 19.64
CA ASN A 77 29.48 -6.94 20.02
C ASN A 77 29.72 -5.90 21.13
N ILE A 78 29.16 -6.16 22.31
CA ILE A 78 29.37 -5.38 23.53
C ILE A 78 30.57 -5.99 24.28
N ILE A 79 31.56 -5.15 24.57
CA ILE A 79 32.76 -5.51 25.35
C ILE A 79 32.71 -4.80 26.71
N GLU A 80 32.26 -3.55 26.72
CA GLU A 80 32.08 -2.74 27.92
C GLU A 80 30.74 -2.00 27.84
N LEU A 81 30.14 -1.75 29.00
CA LEU A 81 28.86 -1.06 29.10
C LEU A 81 28.86 -0.12 30.29
N ASN A 82 28.69 1.17 30.01
CA ASN A 82 28.37 2.19 31.00
C ASN A 82 27.13 2.97 30.50
N ALA A 83 26.57 3.84 31.35
CA ALA A 83 25.36 4.59 31.01
C ALA A 83 25.51 5.41 29.71
N LEU A 84 26.69 6.00 29.48
CA LEU A 84 26.98 6.77 28.27
C LEU A 84 26.98 5.89 27.02
N TRP A 85 27.66 4.74 27.04
CA TRP A 85 27.73 3.82 25.91
C TRP A 85 26.38 3.17 25.60
N ILE A 86 25.55 2.89 26.60
CA ILE A 86 24.15 2.46 26.38
C ILE A 86 23.41 3.53 25.59
N PHE A 87 23.46 4.78 26.06
CA PHE A 87 22.78 5.89 25.40
C PHE A 87 23.26 6.08 23.96
N VAL A 88 24.58 6.13 23.73
CA VAL A 88 25.17 6.30 22.39
C VAL A 88 24.74 5.16 21.46
N ARG A 89 24.78 3.91 21.93
CA ARG A 89 24.40 2.74 21.10
C ARG A 89 22.92 2.75 20.74
N VAL A 90 22.03 3.00 21.71
CA VAL A 90 20.60 3.07 21.44
C VAL A 90 20.29 4.22 20.48
N PHE A 91 20.83 5.41 20.75
CA PHE A 91 20.62 6.58 19.91
C PHE A 91 21.10 6.37 18.47
N THR A 92 22.33 5.87 18.29
CA THR A 92 22.90 5.63 16.96
C THR A 92 22.14 4.53 16.22
N THR A 93 21.79 3.44 16.90
CA THR A 93 21.06 2.32 16.29
C THR A 93 19.67 2.74 15.83
N VAL A 94 18.93 3.47 16.67
CA VAL A 94 17.58 3.96 16.33
C VAL A 94 17.66 4.97 15.20
N SER A 95 18.59 5.92 15.28
CA SER A 95 18.73 6.97 14.26
C SER A 95 19.10 6.38 12.90
N MET A 96 20.11 5.50 12.84
CA MET A 96 20.52 4.87 11.58
C MET A 96 19.46 3.90 11.04
N GLY A 97 18.82 3.12 11.92
CA GLY A 97 17.70 2.26 11.52
C GLY A 97 16.55 3.07 10.91
N MET A 98 16.19 4.19 11.54
CA MET A 98 15.16 5.10 11.03
C MET A 98 15.56 5.71 9.67
N ILE A 99 16.80 6.17 9.53
CA ILE A 99 17.30 6.74 8.26
C ILE A 99 17.19 5.70 7.14
N VAL A 100 17.67 4.46 7.36
CA VAL A 100 17.60 3.39 6.36
C VAL A 100 16.15 3.03 6.04
N ALA A 101 15.29 2.91 7.06
CA ALA A 101 13.86 2.65 6.86
C ALA A 101 13.21 3.76 6.02
N LEU A 102 13.50 5.03 6.28
CA LEU A 102 12.99 6.15 5.48
C LEU A 102 13.51 6.12 4.05
N ILE A 103 14.78 5.78 3.83
CA ILE A 103 15.33 5.63 2.47
C ILE A 103 14.57 4.53 1.71
N ILE A 104 14.37 3.37 2.32
CA ILE A 104 13.60 2.26 1.72
C ILE A 104 12.17 2.71 1.45
N GLN A 105 11.51 3.41 2.39
CA GLN A 105 10.14 3.89 2.24
C GLN A 105 10.02 4.84 1.05
N ASN A 106 10.93 5.81 0.94
CA ASN A 106 10.93 6.79 -0.14
C ASN A 106 11.24 6.14 -1.49
N LEU A 107 12.18 5.20 -1.53
CA LEU A 107 12.49 4.41 -2.73
C LEU A 107 11.24 3.66 -3.22
N LEU A 108 10.57 2.93 -2.32
CA LEU A 108 9.37 2.16 -2.64
C LEU A 108 8.16 3.03 -3.01
N LYS A 109 8.04 4.23 -2.42
CA LYS A 109 6.92 5.14 -2.67
C LYS A 109 7.06 5.93 -3.96
N PHE A 110 8.27 6.40 -4.30
CA PHE A 110 8.45 7.37 -5.38
C PHE A 110 9.14 6.79 -6.62
N TYR A 111 10.05 5.83 -6.46
CA TYR A 111 10.84 5.31 -7.59
C TYR A 111 10.36 3.95 -8.07
N TYR A 112 10.00 3.07 -7.13
CA TYR A 112 9.57 1.71 -7.46
C TYR A 112 8.28 1.63 -8.31
N PRO A 113 7.26 2.51 -8.17
CA PRO A 113 6.05 2.44 -8.97
C PRO A 113 6.29 2.46 -10.49
N PHE A 114 7.33 3.16 -10.96
CA PHE A 114 7.69 3.18 -12.39
C PHE A 114 7.96 1.77 -12.96
N PHE A 115 8.66 0.92 -12.20
CA PHE A 115 8.95 -0.46 -12.61
C PHE A 115 7.71 -1.35 -12.54
N ILE A 116 6.86 -1.12 -11.54
CA ILE A 116 5.58 -1.83 -11.39
C ILE A 116 4.67 -1.50 -12.58
N GLU A 117 4.46 -0.22 -12.88
CA GLU A 117 3.58 0.23 -13.96
C GLU A 117 3.96 -0.39 -15.30
N LYS A 118 5.26 -0.44 -15.63
CA LYS A 118 5.74 -1.08 -16.85
C LYS A 118 5.38 -2.57 -16.89
N ARG A 119 5.55 -3.30 -15.79
CA ARG A 119 5.18 -4.72 -15.68
C ARG A 119 3.67 -4.93 -15.75
N LEU A 120 2.90 -4.07 -15.07
CA LEU A 120 1.45 -4.10 -15.05
C LEU A 120 0.85 -3.84 -16.44
N LYS A 121 1.39 -2.88 -17.21
CA LYS A 121 0.99 -2.64 -18.61
C LYS A 121 1.20 -3.87 -19.49
N VAL A 122 2.34 -4.54 -19.36
CA VAL A 122 2.60 -5.79 -20.10
C VAL A 122 1.60 -6.88 -19.71
N LEU A 123 1.22 -6.99 -18.44
CA LEU A 123 0.22 -7.98 -18.00
C LEU A 123 -1.19 -7.64 -18.46
N ARG A 124 -1.59 -6.36 -18.41
CA ARG A 124 -2.92 -5.89 -18.83
C ARG A 124 -3.17 -6.21 -20.30
N TYR A 125 -2.26 -5.78 -21.17
CA TYR A 125 -2.40 -5.92 -22.63
C TYR A 125 -1.88 -7.24 -23.21
N LYS A 126 -1.48 -8.20 -22.36
CA LYS A 126 -1.13 -9.54 -22.84
C LYS A 126 -2.40 -10.24 -23.35
N PRO A 127 -2.42 -10.74 -24.61
CA PRO A 127 -3.58 -11.43 -25.15
C PRO A 127 -4.09 -12.54 -24.25
N ARG A 128 -5.40 -12.56 -24.02
CA ARG A 128 -6.05 -13.62 -23.25
C ARG A 128 -6.31 -14.83 -24.14
N ILE A 129 -6.31 -16.01 -23.55
CA ILE A 129 -6.57 -17.25 -24.26
C ILE A 129 -8.02 -17.62 -24.05
N SER A 130 -8.76 -17.81 -25.14
CA SER A 130 -10.15 -18.24 -25.09
C SER A 130 -10.26 -19.65 -24.49
N PRO A 131 -11.14 -19.88 -23.50
CA PRO A 131 -11.37 -21.23 -22.97
C PRO A 131 -12.13 -22.12 -23.97
N LYS A 132 -12.70 -21.55 -25.04
CA LYS A 132 -13.46 -22.27 -26.06
C LYS A 132 -12.56 -22.77 -27.20
N THR A 133 -11.62 -21.94 -27.66
CA THR A 133 -10.78 -22.23 -28.83
C THR A 133 -9.31 -22.45 -28.50
N GLY A 134 -8.85 -22.01 -27.33
CA GLY A 134 -7.42 -22.00 -26.99
C GLY A 134 -6.61 -20.96 -27.77
N LYS A 135 -7.26 -20.09 -28.56
CA LYS A 135 -6.62 -19.05 -29.38
C LYS A 135 -6.52 -17.72 -28.61
N PRO A 136 -5.56 -16.85 -28.99
CA PRO A 136 -5.50 -15.50 -28.46
C PRO A 136 -6.76 -14.70 -28.84
N MET A 137 -7.32 -14.01 -27.86
CA MET A 137 -8.48 -13.13 -27.99
C MET A 137 -8.03 -11.73 -28.44
N LYS A 138 -8.90 -11.04 -29.17
CA LYS A 138 -8.75 -9.63 -29.54
C LYS A 138 -9.17 -8.75 -28.36
N LEU A 139 -8.37 -7.72 -28.05
CA LEU A 139 -8.80 -6.63 -27.17
C LEU A 139 -9.61 -5.65 -28.02
N LEU A 140 -10.84 -5.35 -27.58
CA LEU A 140 -11.70 -4.38 -28.25
C LEU A 140 -11.20 -2.95 -28.00
N SER A 141 -11.53 -2.02 -28.91
CA SER A 141 -11.37 -0.59 -28.60
C SER A 141 -12.47 -0.12 -27.65
N GLU A 142 -12.26 1.04 -27.03
CA GLU A 142 -13.23 1.69 -26.12
C GLU A 142 -14.63 1.82 -26.77
N GLU A 143 -14.69 2.14 -28.07
CA GLU A 143 -15.98 2.24 -28.77
C GLU A 143 -16.59 0.88 -29.12
N GLU A 144 -15.75 -0.13 -29.35
CA GLU A 144 -16.20 -1.50 -29.64
C GLU A 144 -16.73 -2.20 -28.37
N GLU A 145 -16.20 -1.84 -27.20
CA GLU A 145 -16.50 -2.52 -25.95
C GLU A 145 -17.77 -2.04 -25.26
N ASP A 146 -18.18 -0.79 -25.45
CA ASP A 146 -19.45 -0.22 -24.96
C ASP A 146 -20.66 -1.12 -25.23
N ALA A 147 -20.67 -1.82 -26.37
CA ALA A 147 -21.73 -2.75 -26.75
C ALA A 147 -21.86 -3.98 -25.82
N TYR A 148 -20.84 -4.25 -24.99
CA TYR A 148 -20.78 -5.37 -24.04
C TYR A 148 -20.78 -4.91 -22.58
N LEU A 149 -20.66 -3.62 -22.32
CA LEU A 149 -20.71 -3.03 -20.99
C LEU A 149 -22.14 -2.62 -20.64
N ASP A 150 -22.54 -2.84 -19.39
CA ASP A 150 -23.82 -2.31 -18.90
C ASP A 150 -23.71 -0.80 -18.61
N GLU A 151 -24.86 -0.13 -18.49
CA GLU A 151 -24.90 1.33 -18.28
C GLU A 151 -24.16 1.77 -17.00
N GLY A 152 -24.10 0.92 -15.97
CA GLY A 152 -23.40 1.21 -14.73
C GLY A 152 -21.88 1.08 -14.86
N MET A 153 -21.40 0.11 -15.65
CA MET A 153 -19.99 -0.02 -16.03
C MET A 153 -19.54 1.19 -16.84
N GLN A 154 -20.32 1.56 -17.86
CA GLN A 154 -20.08 2.78 -18.65
C GLN A 154 -20.10 4.03 -17.76
N ALA A 155 -20.99 4.09 -16.75
CA ALA A 155 -21.00 5.20 -15.80
C ALA A 155 -19.74 5.25 -14.90
N GLU A 156 -19.15 4.10 -14.56
CA GLU A 156 -17.87 4.05 -13.84
C GLU A 156 -16.71 4.57 -14.69
N GLU A 157 -16.69 4.25 -15.99
CA GLU A 157 -15.69 4.71 -16.98
C GLU A 157 -15.82 6.19 -17.28
N ASN A 158 -17.04 6.67 -17.51
CA ASN A 158 -17.33 8.10 -17.68
C ASN A 158 -16.92 8.93 -16.45
N LEU A 159 -16.89 8.32 -15.27
CA LEU A 159 -16.39 8.95 -14.05
C LEU A 159 -14.88 8.72 -13.82
N PHE A 160 -14.20 8.00 -14.71
CA PHE A 160 -12.80 7.58 -14.58
C PHE A 160 -12.51 6.85 -13.25
N SER A 161 -13.53 6.22 -12.68
CA SER A 161 -13.45 5.53 -11.40
C SER A 161 -12.94 4.11 -11.57
N MET A 162 -13.41 3.45 -12.62
CA MET A 162 -13.01 2.12 -13.07
C MET A 162 -12.85 2.17 -14.58
N ASP A 163 -12.15 1.17 -15.10
CA ASP A 163 -11.75 1.04 -16.49
C ASP A 163 -11.89 -0.44 -16.84
N TYR A 164 -12.63 -0.77 -17.89
CA TYR A 164 -12.92 -2.14 -18.29
C TYR A 164 -12.19 -2.48 -19.58
N ASP A 165 -11.49 -3.62 -19.60
CA ASP A 165 -11.01 -4.20 -20.86
C ASP A 165 -11.96 -5.32 -21.29
N VAL A 166 -12.50 -5.23 -22.51
CA VAL A 166 -13.26 -6.34 -23.11
C VAL A 166 -12.42 -7.14 -24.11
N TRP A 167 -12.18 -8.40 -23.77
CA TRP A 167 -11.55 -9.37 -24.66
C TRP A 167 -12.61 -10.19 -25.39
N LYS A 168 -12.47 -10.33 -26.70
CA LYS A 168 -13.36 -11.13 -27.55
C LYS A 168 -12.62 -12.21 -28.33
N ASP A 169 -13.19 -13.41 -28.35
CA ASP A 169 -12.83 -14.46 -29.29
C ASP A 169 -13.66 -14.29 -30.58
N ASP A 170 -13.00 -13.96 -31.68
CA ASP A 170 -13.67 -13.69 -32.96
C ASP A 170 -14.33 -14.94 -33.57
N GLU A 171 -13.89 -16.14 -33.22
CA GLU A 171 -14.45 -17.39 -33.77
C GLU A 171 -15.71 -17.82 -33.05
N THR A 172 -15.76 -17.65 -31.73
CA THR A 172 -16.87 -18.15 -30.89
C THR A 172 -17.76 -17.06 -30.30
N GLY A 173 -17.32 -15.80 -30.37
CA GLY A 173 -17.97 -14.68 -29.69
C GLY A 173 -17.82 -14.72 -28.17
N TYR A 174 -16.94 -15.58 -27.61
CA TYR A 174 -16.69 -15.60 -26.17
C TYR A 174 -16.12 -14.26 -25.69
N ILE A 175 -16.73 -13.69 -24.66
CA ILE A 175 -16.34 -12.41 -24.07
C ILE A 175 -15.73 -12.63 -22.69
N LYS A 176 -14.63 -11.93 -22.40
CA LYS A 176 -14.05 -11.81 -21.06
C LYS A 176 -13.86 -10.34 -20.73
N ILE A 177 -14.61 -9.85 -19.74
CA ILE A 177 -14.53 -8.49 -19.23
C ILE A 177 -13.60 -8.47 -18.02
N GLU A 178 -12.65 -7.54 -17.98
CA GLU A 178 -11.72 -7.39 -16.86
C GLU A 178 -11.71 -5.96 -16.31
N LYS A 179 -11.89 -5.84 -14.99
CA LYS A 179 -12.03 -4.55 -14.30
C LYS A 179 -10.71 -4.04 -13.72
N TYR A 180 -10.36 -2.78 -14.02
CA TYR A 180 -9.17 -2.07 -13.52
C TYR A 180 -9.55 -0.79 -12.76
N SER A 181 -8.72 -0.37 -11.81
CA SER A 181 -8.90 0.92 -11.12
C SER A 181 -8.62 2.07 -12.06
N GLY A 182 -9.56 3.02 -12.14
CA GLY A 182 -9.36 4.28 -12.83
C GLY A 182 -8.50 5.27 -12.03
N HIS A 183 -8.33 6.47 -12.57
CA HIS A 183 -7.50 7.50 -11.95
C HIS A 183 -8.26 8.41 -10.97
N LEU A 184 -9.60 8.42 -11.00
CA LEU A 184 -10.42 9.11 -10.00
C LEU A 184 -10.91 8.15 -8.92
N HIS A 185 -10.95 8.66 -7.68
CA HIS A 185 -11.44 7.89 -6.55
C HIS A 185 -12.93 8.12 -6.35
N ALA A 186 -13.72 7.08 -6.60
CA ALA A 186 -15.11 7.00 -6.19
C ALA A 186 -15.35 5.70 -5.41
N ILE A 187 -16.24 5.75 -4.42
CA ILE A 187 -16.55 4.60 -3.58
C ILE A 187 -17.76 3.86 -4.15
N GLN A 188 -17.93 2.63 -3.71
CA GLN A 188 -19.08 1.81 -4.11
C GLN A 188 -20.38 2.42 -3.58
N CYS A 189 -21.36 2.59 -4.47
CA CYS A 189 -22.70 3.02 -4.09
C CYS A 189 -23.41 1.88 -3.34
N PRO A 190 -24.02 2.15 -2.16
CA PRO A 190 -24.72 1.11 -1.40
C PRO A 190 -26.05 0.66 -2.04
N GLU A 191 -26.55 1.39 -3.05
CA GLU A 191 -27.82 1.08 -3.71
C GLU A 191 -27.61 0.31 -5.02
N CYS A 192 -26.73 0.80 -5.91
CA CYS A 192 -26.50 0.17 -7.22
C CYS A 192 -25.19 -0.61 -7.33
N ASN A 193 -24.34 -0.66 -6.30
CA ASN A 193 -23.08 -1.39 -6.25
C ASN A 193 -21.97 -0.97 -7.24
N TYR A 194 -22.20 -0.01 -8.13
CA TYR A 194 -21.17 0.62 -8.97
C TYR A 194 -20.33 1.63 -8.18
N GLN A 195 -19.06 1.80 -8.54
CA GLN A 195 -18.10 2.73 -7.94
C GLN A 195 -18.27 4.16 -8.47
N THR A 196 -19.49 4.67 -8.48
CA THR A 196 -19.83 6.01 -8.96
C THR A 196 -20.18 6.98 -7.82
N PHE A 197 -19.98 6.59 -6.56
CA PHE A 197 -20.33 7.39 -5.39
C PHE A 197 -19.22 8.37 -5.04
N LYS A 198 -19.41 9.65 -5.38
CA LYS A 198 -18.40 10.71 -5.20
C LYS A 198 -18.85 11.79 -4.24
N VAL A 199 -17.89 12.49 -3.64
CA VAL A 199 -18.16 13.68 -2.82
C VAL A 199 -18.52 14.83 -3.75
N VAL A 200 -19.71 15.41 -3.59
CA VAL A 200 -20.19 16.55 -4.40
C VAL A 200 -20.18 17.87 -3.62
N ARG A 201 -20.20 17.79 -2.29
CA ARG A 201 -20.15 18.95 -1.40
C ARG A 201 -19.55 18.54 -0.06
N GLU A 202 -18.79 19.44 0.54
CA GLU A 202 -18.31 19.31 1.90
C GLU A 202 -18.79 20.52 2.71
N GLU A 203 -19.19 20.29 3.95
CA GLU A 203 -19.70 21.32 4.85
C GLU A 203 -19.04 21.16 6.22
N ILE A 204 -18.44 22.23 6.75
CA ILE A 204 -17.87 22.24 8.10
C ILE A 204 -19.04 22.44 9.07
N VAL A 205 -19.36 21.40 9.84
CA VAL A 205 -20.42 21.43 10.86
C VAL A 205 -19.89 22.05 12.15
N ARG A 206 -18.63 21.73 12.49
CA ARG A 206 -17.92 22.30 13.64
C ARG A 206 -16.49 22.60 13.24
N GLU A 207 -16.06 23.84 13.44
CA GLU A 207 -14.66 24.19 13.23
C GLU A 207 -13.78 23.54 14.30
N PRO A 208 -12.60 23.01 13.94
CA PRO A 208 -11.66 22.50 14.92
C PRO A 208 -11.14 23.65 15.80
N THR A 209 -11.05 23.41 17.11
CA THR A 209 -10.39 24.31 18.06
C THR A 209 -9.00 23.77 18.38
N ALA A 210 -8.20 24.50 19.17
CA ALA A 210 -6.86 24.05 19.54
C ALA A 210 -6.84 22.72 20.32
N THR A 211 -7.94 22.38 21.00
CA THR A 211 -8.05 21.20 21.87
C THR A 211 -9.08 20.19 21.38
N GLU A 212 -9.99 20.57 20.49
CA GLU A 212 -11.08 19.70 20.03
C GLU A 212 -11.08 19.55 18.50
N GLU A 213 -11.28 18.32 18.04
CA GLU A 213 -11.46 18.03 16.62
C GLU A 213 -12.74 18.70 16.08
N GLY A 214 -12.66 19.20 14.86
CA GLY A 214 -13.82 19.70 14.14
C GLY A 214 -14.63 18.56 13.51
N GLU A 215 -15.74 18.92 12.88
CA GLU A 215 -16.62 17.98 12.21
C GLU A 215 -16.90 18.44 10.77
N LEU A 216 -16.60 17.57 9.79
CA LEU A 216 -16.86 17.78 8.37
C LEU A 216 -17.94 16.82 7.89
N LEU A 217 -19.00 17.36 7.30
CA LEU A 217 -20.05 16.60 6.65
C LEU A 217 -19.76 16.51 5.15
N LYS A 218 -19.46 15.29 4.68
CA LYS A 218 -19.30 15.02 3.25
C LYS A 218 -20.62 14.57 2.66
N HIS A 219 -21.07 15.28 1.63
CA HIS A 219 -22.25 14.92 0.84
C HIS A 219 -21.80 14.09 -0.36
N TYR A 220 -22.27 12.85 -0.41
CA TYR A 220 -22.02 11.95 -1.51
C TYR A 220 -23.22 11.90 -2.45
N GLN A 221 -22.94 11.75 -3.74
CA GLN A 221 -23.94 11.47 -4.74
C GLN A 221 -23.42 10.43 -5.73
N CYS A 222 -24.29 9.48 -6.09
CA CYS A 222 -24.02 8.46 -7.09
C CYS A 222 -24.14 9.07 -8.48
N GLY A 223 -23.10 8.92 -9.30
CA GLY A 223 -23.11 9.36 -10.69
C GLY A 223 -24.01 8.54 -11.60
N TYR A 224 -24.38 7.31 -11.19
CA TYR A 224 -25.27 6.42 -11.95
C TYR A 224 -26.73 6.51 -11.47
N CYS A 225 -27.06 5.95 -10.31
CA CYS A 225 -28.44 5.89 -9.82
C CYS A 225 -28.93 7.16 -9.10
N GLY A 226 -28.05 8.15 -8.88
CA GLY A 226 -28.42 9.41 -8.21
C GLY A 226 -28.60 9.34 -6.69
N ASN A 227 -28.39 8.18 -6.06
CA ASN A 227 -28.45 8.01 -4.60
C ASN A 227 -27.60 9.08 -3.88
N LYS A 228 -28.05 9.54 -2.72
CA LYS A 228 -27.37 10.55 -1.89
C LYS A 228 -27.18 10.03 -0.49
N ALA A 229 -25.99 10.20 0.06
CA ALA A 229 -25.74 9.96 1.48
C ALA A 229 -24.86 11.05 2.06
N LYS A 230 -24.80 11.11 3.38
CA LYS A 230 -23.91 12.00 4.11
C LYS A 230 -23.04 11.17 5.03
N LYS A 231 -21.79 11.57 5.18
CA LYS A 231 -20.87 10.95 6.14
C LYS A 231 -20.14 12.04 6.90
N THR A 232 -20.23 11.97 8.21
CA THR A 232 -19.41 12.78 9.11
C THR A 232 -17.98 12.24 9.14
N VAL A 233 -17.02 13.16 9.06
CA VAL A 233 -15.59 12.89 9.18
C VAL A 233 -15.01 13.90 10.16
N ASN A 234 -14.18 13.44 11.10
CA ASN A 234 -13.51 14.35 12.02
C ASN A 234 -12.45 15.18 11.29
N LEU A 235 -12.47 16.50 11.52
CA LEU A 235 -11.42 17.42 11.11
C LEU A 235 -10.35 17.45 12.19
N ARG A 236 -9.13 17.03 11.84
CA ARG A 236 -8.00 17.13 12.74
C ARG A 236 -7.70 18.59 13.06
N VAL A 237 -7.26 18.82 14.29
CA VAL A 237 -6.78 20.12 14.73
C VAL A 237 -5.57 20.55 13.88
N SER A 238 -5.59 21.80 13.42
CA SER A 238 -4.43 22.39 12.73
C SER A 238 -3.30 22.62 13.73
N SER A 239 -2.07 22.25 13.37
CA SER A 239 -0.88 22.51 14.19
C SER A 239 -0.72 24.00 14.53
N LYS A 240 -1.16 24.88 13.63
CA LYS A 240 -1.15 26.34 13.85
C LYS A 240 -2.08 26.79 14.99
N LEU A 241 -3.27 26.20 15.11
CA LEU A 241 -4.22 26.51 16.20
C LEU A 241 -3.69 26.02 17.55
N GLN A 242 -2.95 24.90 17.56
CA GLN A 242 -2.28 24.40 18.76
C GLN A 242 -1.16 25.32 19.23
N GLU A 243 -0.32 25.80 18.30
CA GLU A 243 0.76 26.74 18.61
C GLU A 243 0.22 28.07 19.16
N GLU A 244 -0.84 28.62 18.56
CA GLU A 244 -1.47 29.87 19.01
C GLU A 244 -2.12 29.74 20.39
N SER A 245 -2.79 28.62 20.68
CA SER A 245 -3.36 28.39 22.02
C SER A 245 -2.29 28.18 23.08
N GLN A 246 -1.19 27.49 22.76
CA GLN A 246 -0.08 27.28 23.70
C GLN A 246 0.63 28.60 24.02
N ALA A 247 0.83 29.46 23.01
CA ALA A 247 1.39 30.79 23.19
C ALA A 247 0.47 31.73 24.00
N ALA A 248 -0.85 31.55 23.94
CA ALA A 248 -1.82 32.33 24.72
C ALA A 248 -1.92 31.89 26.20
N THR A 249 -1.51 30.67 26.53
CA THR A 249 -1.48 30.13 27.90
C THR A 249 -0.12 30.23 28.60
N ALA A 250 0.92 30.70 27.92
CA ALA A 250 2.27 30.94 28.46
C ALA A 250 2.46 32.41 28.84
#